data_AF-A0A9E5QL05-F1
#
_entry.id   AF-A0A9E5QL05-F1
#
_cell.length_a   1.000
_cell.length_b   1.000
_cell.length_c   1.000
_cell.angle_alpha   90.00
_cell.angle_beta   90.00
_cell.angle_gamma   90.00
#
_symmetry.space_group_name_H-M   'P 1'
#
loop_
_entity.id
_entity.type
_entity.pdbx_description
1 polymer ?
#
loop_
_entity_poly.entity_id
_entity_poly.type
_entity_poly.pdbx_seq_one_letter_code
_entity_poly.pdbx_strand_id
1 'polypeptide(L)'
;MSRKDAAAVSHHEREVAELRADRQLAIEYLKVAMASLDDPDDRAAGLLALRTIAEAYGGLGAIAKSAGISREALYRALSPKGNPTLKTILAVLGAVGMRLSVEPAA
;
A
#
# COMPACT_ATOMS: atom_id res chain seq x y z
N MET A 1 18.99 20.91 -12.21
CA MET A 1 17.63 21.40 -12.48
C MET A 1 16.88 21.49 -11.16
N SER A 2 16.70 22.71 -10.65
CA SER A 2 16.02 22.97 -9.38
C SER A 2 14.53 22.67 -9.54
N ARG A 3 13.96 21.74 -8.76
CA ARG A 3 12.51 21.59 -8.67
C ARG A 3 11.99 22.85 -8.00
N LYS A 4 11.21 23.65 -8.74
CA LYS A 4 10.33 24.64 -8.12
C LYS A 4 9.28 23.84 -7.35
N ASP A 5 9.49 23.66 -6.06
CA ASP A 5 8.46 23.12 -5.20
C ASP A 5 7.30 24.13 -5.18
N ALA A 6 6.10 23.69 -5.58
CA ALA A 6 4.89 24.49 -5.45
C ALA A 6 4.66 24.81 -3.97
N ALA A 7 4.19 26.01 -3.65
CA ALA A 7 4.00 26.48 -2.27
C ALA A 7 3.02 25.62 -1.44
N ALA A 8 2.21 24.78 -2.09
CA ALA A 8 1.43 23.72 -1.47
C ALA A 8 1.22 22.56 -2.48
N VAL A 9 1.28 21.32 -1.99
CA VAL A 9 0.97 20.11 -2.76
C VAL A 9 0.05 19.21 -1.92
N SER A 10 -0.71 18.33 -2.58
CA SER A 10 -1.50 17.32 -1.89
C SER A 10 -0.59 16.42 -1.06
N HIS A 11 -0.91 16.23 0.22
CA HIS A 11 -0.18 15.32 1.10
C HIS A 11 -0.11 13.91 0.50
N HIS A 12 -1.24 13.40 0.02
CA HIS A 12 -1.35 12.06 -0.57
C HIS A 12 -0.47 11.91 -1.82
N GLU A 13 -0.50 12.89 -2.73
CA GLU A 13 0.33 12.84 -3.93
C GLU A 13 1.82 12.88 -3.59
N ARG A 14 2.19 13.65 -2.57
CA ARG A 14 3.56 13.74 -2.09
C ARG A 14 4.01 12.43 -1.46
N GLU A 15 3.20 11.84 -0.60
CA GLU A 15 3.46 10.55 0.04
C GLU A 15 3.66 9.43 -1.01
N VAL A 16 2.78 9.34 -2.01
CA VAL A 16 2.93 8.38 -3.13
C VAL A 16 4.23 8.62 -3.90
N ALA A 17 4.60 9.89 -4.14
CA ALA A 17 5.84 10.22 -4.83
C ALA A 17 7.09 9.86 -4.02
N GLU A 18 7.07 10.06 -2.70
CA GLU A 18 8.17 9.72 -1.79
C GLU A 18 8.35 8.21 -1.69
N LEU A 19 7.27 7.47 -1.47
CA LEU A 19 7.30 6.00 -1.46
C LEU A 19 7.83 5.44 -2.77
N ARG A 20 7.47 6.03 -3.92
CA ARG A 20 8.02 5.60 -5.21
C ARG A 20 9.50 5.91 -5.37
N ALA A 21 9.98 7.02 -4.80
CA ALA A 21 11.36 7.48 -4.94
C ALA A 21 12.32 6.72 -4.00
N ASP A 22 11.86 6.29 -2.83
CA ASP A 22 12.64 5.59 -1.83
C ASP A 22 12.04 4.22 -1.52
N ARG A 23 12.71 3.18 -2.05
CA ARG A 23 12.29 1.79 -1.83
C ARG A 23 12.45 1.33 -0.39
N GLN A 24 13.44 1.82 0.34
CA GLN A 24 13.61 1.43 1.73
C GLN A 24 12.46 2.00 2.57
N LEU A 25 12.09 3.25 2.32
CA LEU A 25 10.92 3.87 2.93
C LEU A 25 9.65 3.08 2.64
N ALA A 26 9.42 2.68 1.38
CA ALA A 26 8.25 1.88 1.01
C ALA A 26 8.19 0.52 1.72
N ILE A 27 9.35 -0.12 1.92
CA ILE A 27 9.44 -1.40 2.64
C ILE A 27 9.08 -1.22 4.11
N GLU A 28 9.64 -0.22 4.79
CA GLU A 28 9.33 0.05 6.20
C GLU A 28 7.86 0.46 6.38
N TYR A 29 7.35 1.30 5.48
CA TYR A 29 5.95 1.69 5.45
C TYR A 29 5.02 0.49 5.28
N LEU A 30 5.35 -0.43 4.37
CA LEU A 30 4.60 -1.67 4.16
C LEU A 30 4.63 -2.59 5.39
N LYS A 31 5.77 -2.70 6.08
CA LYS A 31 5.86 -3.49 7.33
C LYS A 31 4.92 -2.95 8.40
N VAL A 32 4.92 -1.63 8.60
CA VAL A 32 4.00 -0.97 9.55
C VAL A 32 2.55 -1.21 9.13
N ALA A 33 2.23 -1.04 7.85
CA ALA A 33 0.90 -1.29 7.32
C ALA A 33 0.41 -2.72 7.58
N MET A 34 1.29 -3.72 7.42
CA MET A 34 0.99 -5.12 7.68
C MET A 34 0.79 -5.40 9.17
N ALA A 35 1.63 -4.81 10.04
CA ALA A 35 1.49 -4.95 11.49
C ALA A 35 0.16 -4.38 12.01
N SER A 36 -0.27 -3.23 11.46
CA SER A 36 -1.55 -2.60 11.80
C SER A 36 -2.78 -3.43 11.40
N LEU A 37 -2.65 -4.47 10.56
CA LEU A 37 -3.81 -5.28 10.16
C LEU A 37 -4.33 -6.20 11.28
N ASP A 38 -3.52 -6.51 12.28
CA ASP A 38 -3.93 -7.40 13.36
C ASP A 38 -4.80 -6.68 14.39
N ASP A 39 -4.49 -5.41 14.67
CA ASP A 39 -5.23 -4.55 15.58
C ASP A 39 -6.51 -3.98 14.92
N PRO A 40 -7.73 -4.27 15.43
CA PRO A 40 -8.96 -3.67 14.93
C PRO A 40 -8.99 -2.13 14.87
N ASP A 41 -8.32 -1.46 15.81
CA ASP A 41 -8.32 0.00 15.92
C ASP A 41 -7.42 0.65 14.84
N ASP A 42 -6.34 -0.03 14.46
CA ASP A 42 -5.39 0.44 13.44
C ASP A 42 -5.61 -0.17 12.05
N ARG A 43 -6.44 -1.22 11.93
CA ARG A 43 -6.68 -1.95 10.67
C ARG A 43 -7.05 -1.04 9.51
N ALA A 44 -7.90 -0.05 9.76
CA ALA A 44 -8.33 0.91 8.75
C ALA A 44 -7.14 1.71 8.18
N ALA A 45 -6.22 2.14 9.05
CA ALA A 45 -5.00 2.84 8.65
C ALA A 45 -4.06 1.90 7.86
N GLY A 46 -3.90 0.65 8.32
CA GLY A 46 -3.12 -0.37 7.60
C GLY A 46 -3.64 -0.64 6.19
N LEU A 47 -4.96 -0.73 6.00
CA LEU A 47 -5.59 -0.91 4.69
C LEU A 47 -5.36 0.30 3.76
N LEU A 48 -5.47 1.51 4.29
CA LEU A 48 -5.17 2.74 3.54
C LEU A 48 -3.69 2.82 3.16
N ALA A 49 -2.78 2.44 4.06
CA ALA A 49 -1.35 2.39 3.78
C ALA A 49 -1.01 1.38 2.68
N LEU A 50 -1.61 0.17 2.71
CA LEU A 50 -1.49 -0.80 1.62
C LEU A 50 -1.97 -0.25 0.27
N ARG A 51 -3.04 0.56 0.27
CA ARG A 51 -3.52 1.24 -0.93
C ARG A 51 -2.51 2.26 -1.44
N THR A 52 -1.91 3.06 -0.56
CA THR A 52 -0.86 4.03 -0.95
C THR A 52 0.34 3.32 -1.58
N ILE A 53 0.77 2.18 -1.01
CA ILE A 53 1.83 1.33 -1.61
C ILE A 53 1.43 0.81 -2.98
N ALA A 54 0.19 0.32 -3.14
CA ALA A 54 -0.34 -0.16 -4.42
C ALA A 54 -0.36 0.96 -5.50
N GLU A 55 -0.65 2.20 -5.11
CA GLU A 55 -0.58 3.38 -5.97
C GLU A 55 0.87 3.74 -6.34
N ALA A 56 1.82 3.60 -5.42
CA ALA A 56 3.24 3.90 -5.64
C ALA A 56 3.94 2.87 -6.57
N TYR A 57 3.69 1.56 -6.41
CA TYR A 57 4.53 0.46 -6.96
C TYR A 57 3.97 -0.33 -8.16
N GLY A 58 3.02 0.24 -8.88
CA GLY A 58 2.46 -0.40 -10.08
C GLY A 58 1.18 0.27 -10.56
N GLY A 59 0.61 1.12 -9.71
CA GLY A 59 -0.68 1.69 -9.92
C GLY A 59 -1.76 0.64 -9.73
N LEU A 60 -2.93 1.09 -9.29
CA LEU A 60 -4.03 0.21 -8.92
C LEU A 60 -4.49 -0.71 -10.06
N GLY A 61 -4.28 -0.32 -11.32
CA GLY A 61 -4.56 -1.16 -12.48
C GLY A 61 -3.68 -2.42 -12.56
N ALA A 62 -2.38 -2.29 -12.33
CA ALA A 62 -1.47 -3.44 -12.39
C ALA A 62 -1.71 -4.38 -11.20
N ILE A 63 -1.92 -3.82 -10.01
CA ILE A 63 -2.21 -4.58 -8.80
C ILE A 63 -3.54 -5.32 -8.92
N ALA A 64 -4.60 -4.65 -9.37
CA ALA A 64 -5.91 -5.27 -9.58
C ALA A 64 -5.82 -6.42 -10.60
N LYS A 65 -5.08 -6.24 -11.70
CA LYS A 65 -4.83 -7.30 -12.68
C LYS A 65 -4.10 -8.50 -12.06
N SER A 66 -3.03 -8.27 -11.29
CA SER A 66 -2.29 -9.34 -10.59
C SER A 66 -3.18 -10.08 -9.58
N ALA A 67 -4.02 -9.34 -8.84
CA ALA A 67 -5.02 -9.91 -7.95
C ALA A 67 -6.21 -10.57 -8.68
N GLY A 68 -6.38 -10.34 -9.99
CA GLY A 68 -7.50 -10.85 -10.78
C GLY A 68 -8.85 -10.24 -10.41
N ILE A 69 -8.87 -8.96 -10.05
CA ILE A 69 -10.06 -8.21 -9.66
C ILE A 69 -10.13 -6.88 -10.43
N SER A 70 -11.28 -6.18 -10.38
CA SER A 70 -11.38 -4.84 -10.94
C SER A 70 -10.69 -3.79 -10.05
N ARG A 71 -10.43 -2.60 -10.60
CA ARG A 71 -9.91 -1.48 -9.81
C ARG A 71 -10.89 -1.05 -8.71
N GLU A 72 -12.21 -1.04 -8.99
CA GLU A 72 -13.20 -0.73 -7.96
C GLU A 72 -13.22 -1.78 -6.85
N ALA A 73 -13.07 -3.06 -7.20
CA ALA A 73 -12.96 -4.13 -6.22
C ALA A 73 -11.71 -3.96 -5.35
N LEU A 74 -10.56 -3.60 -5.95
CA LEU A 74 -9.34 -3.29 -5.19
C LEU A 74 -9.54 -2.10 -4.24
N TYR A 75 -10.18 -1.02 -4.71
CA TYR A 75 -10.48 0.14 -3.85
C TYR A 75 -11.38 -0.22 -2.67
N ARG A 76 -12.43 -1.02 -2.90
CA ARG A 76 -13.30 -1.49 -1.81
C ARG A 76 -12.54 -2.39 -0.84
N ALA A 77 -11.74 -3.30 -1.37
CA ALA A 77 -10.93 -4.23 -0.58
C ALA A 77 -9.93 -3.51 0.33
N LEU A 78 -9.30 -2.42 -0.13
CA LEU A 78 -8.33 -1.63 0.63
C LEU A 78 -8.92 -0.33 1.22
N SER A 79 -10.24 -0.28 1.38
CA SER A 79 -10.91 0.84 2.05
C SER A 79 -10.82 0.70 3.58
N PRO A 80 -11.15 1.74 4.38
CA PRO A 80 -11.13 1.65 5.84
C PRO A 80 -12.00 0.52 6.43
N LYS A 81 -13.04 0.10 5.71
CA LYS A 81 -13.94 -1.01 6.07
C LYS A 81 -13.77 -2.22 5.15
N GLY A 82 -12.66 -2.25 4.41
CA GLY A 82 -12.37 -3.26 3.42
C GLY A 82 -12.02 -4.60 4.05
N ASN A 83 -12.05 -5.63 3.22
CA ASN A 83 -11.60 -6.96 3.58
C ASN A 83 -10.84 -7.55 2.38
N PRO A 84 -9.54 -7.25 2.23
CA PRO A 84 -8.76 -7.76 1.12
C PRO A 84 -8.56 -9.27 1.26
N THR A 85 -8.73 -9.99 0.15
CA THR A 85 -8.38 -11.41 0.13
C THR A 85 -6.87 -11.59 0.28
N LEU A 86 -6.42 -12.78 0.69
CA LEU A 86 -4.99 -13.11 0.71
C LEU A 86 -4.33 -12.83 -0.65
N LYS A 87 -5.02 -13.15 -1.75
CA LYS A 87 -4.53 -12.89 -3.11
C LYS A 87 -4.30 -11.39 -3.37
N THR A 88 -5.18 -10.53 -2.86
CA THR A 88 -5.02 -9.08 -2.93
C THR A 88 -3.78 -8.62 -2.17
N ILE A 89 -3.58 -9.10 -0.94
CA ILE A 89 -2.41 -8.77 -0.12
C ILE A 89 -1.13 -9.24 -0.81
N LEU A 90 -1.07 -10.48 -1.29
CA LEU A 90 0.11 -11.02 -1.99
C LEU A 90 0.44 -10.23 -3.27
N ALA A 91 -0.57 -9.73 -4.00
CA ALA A 91 -0.35 -8.88 -5.17
C ALA A 91 0.29 -7.53 -4.81
N VAL A 92 -0.09 -6.93 -3.68
CA VAL A 92 0.53 -5.69 -3.17
C VAL A 92 1.98 -5.95 -2.74
N LEU A 93 2.21 -7.01 -1.95
CA LEU A 93 3.56 -7.40 -1.50
C LEU A 93 4.49 -7.63 -2.70
N GLY A 94 4.03 -8.39 -3.69
CA GLY A 94 4.80 -8.72 -4.88
C GLY A 94 5.20 -7.49 -5.71
N ALA A 95 4.38 -6.43 -5.72
CA ALA A 95 4.68 -5.19 -6.44
C ALA A 95 5.91 -4.45 -5.89
N VAL A 96 6.18 -4.59 -4.60
CA VAL A 96 7.37 -4.04 -3.93
C VAL A 96 8.50 -5.08 -3.85
N GLY A 97 8.30 -6.27 -4.43
CA GLY A 97 9.25 -7.39 -4.35
C GLY A 97 9.35 -8.01 -2.94
N MET A 98 8.27 -7.93 -2.17
CA MET A 98 8.15 -8.47 -0.82
C MET A 98 7.37 -9.79 -0.83
N ARG A 99 7.50 -10.57 0.25
CA ARG A 99 6.78 -11.84 0.44
C ARG A 99 6.19 -11.90 1.85
N LEU A 100 5.12 -12.68 2.01
CA LEU A 100 4.57 -12.98 3.32
C LEU A 100 5.48 -13.99 4.05
N SER A 101 5.68 -13.78 5.35
CA SER A 101 6.39 -14.70 6.26
C SER A 101 5.57 -14.89 7.54
N VAL A 102 5.91 -15.94 8.28
CA VAL A 102 5.38 -16.19 9.62
C VAL A 102 6.52 -16.02 10.60
N GLU A 103 6.32 -15.19 11.62
CA GLU A 103 7.28 -14.92 12.68
C GLU A 103 6.66 -15.33 14.03
N PRO A 104 7.46 -15.64 15.07
CA PRO A 104 6.92 -15.90 16.39
C PRO A 104 6.06 -14.73 16.87
N ALA A 105 4.88 -15.03 17.42
CA ALA A 105 4.11 -14.02 18.14
C ALA A 105 4.88 -13.64 19.41
N ALA A 106 5.01 -12.33 19.65
CA ALA A 106 5.63 -11.79 20.85
C ALA A 106 4.76 -12.04 22.09
#